data_AF-A0A6N8UF04-F1
#
_entry.id   AF-A0A6N8UF04-F1
#
_cell.length_a   1.000
_cell.length_b   1.000
_cell.length_c   1.000
_cell.angle_alpha   90.00
_cell.angle_beta   90.00
_cell.angle_gamma   90.00
#
_symmetry.space_group_name_H-M   'P 1'
#
loop_
_entity.id
_entity.type
_entity.pdbx_description
1 polymer ?
#
loop_
_entity_poly.entity_id
_entity_poly.type
_entity_poly.pdbx_seq_one_letter_code
_entity_poly.pdbx_strand_id
1 'polypeptide(L)'
;MSEIVLQTPELKAIEPSKAKQIQTTFEPMVAMLEQFEDAYNEIIAIPEAEINSELTAKAKRLRLGIAKIRIEADKVRKAQKEEYLRAGKAIDGVANILKWAVSDKESKLKEIENYFEIQEQKRLEALQNERVELLSKYVEDAEERELSSMADDVWEAYLTSKKKAYEDRLEAERKVEEERLEREKIEKLHNERKELALPYYQFWSEQEQSMNFGEISEKDFNTFLERVKKSKKEFEAEQARIKAENERLAKEKAEAEKKAQAEREKREAEARKERERQEAILAKERAEREKLEAELKAKQEAEAKAEKERKAKEAKAKAEAEKRKKAPIQRQLKLWVNEFKAPEVPVKNEKADLILEKFNAFKKWAENEIENL
;
A
#
# COMPACT_ATOMS: atom_id res chain seq x y z
N MET A 1 62.92 91.28 -44.65
CA MET A 1 61.93 90.97 -45.70
C MET A 1 62.01 89.49 -46.00
N SER A 2 60.98 88.71 -45.67
CA SER A 2 60.86 87.33 -46.18
C SER A 2 60.11 87.39 -47.50
N GLU A 3 60.79 87.10 -48.61
CA GLU A 3 60.17 86.98 -49.93
C GLU A 3 59.18 85.81 -49.92
N ILE A 4 57.92 86.05 -50.31
CA ILE A 4 56.91 84.99 -50.33
C ILE A 4 57.14 84.13 -51.58
N VAL A 5 57.78 82.98 -51.40
CA VAL A 5 58.10 82.07 -52.51
C VAL A 5 56.93 81.11 -52.78
N LEU A 6 56.31 81.19 -53.96
CA LEU A 6 55.26 80.28 -54.44
C LEU A 6 55.83 78.93 -54.93
N GLN A 7 56.54 78.21 -54.06
CA GLN A 7 57.07 76.87 -54.35
C GLN A 7 56.43 75.83 -53.46
N THR A 8 55.80 74.82 -54.08
CA THR A 8 55.36 73.61 -53.40
C THR A 8 55.88 72.37 -54.13
N PRO A 9 56.11 71.24 -53.43
CA PRO A 9 56.55 69.99 -54.06
C PRO A 9 55.61 69.49 -55.16
N GLU A 10 54.30 69.73 -55.02
CA GLU A 10 53.26 69.26 -55.94
C GLU A 10 53.30 69.98 -57.29
N LEU A 11 53.78 71.24 -57.33
CA LEU A 11 53.99 71.96 -58.60
C LEU A 11 55.08 71.31 -59.47
N LYS A 12 55.99 70.54 -58.87
CA LYS A 12 57.02 69.78 -59.61
C LYS A 12 56.49 68.46 -60.19
N ALA A 13 55.34 67.98 -59.72
CA ALA A 13 54.73 66.72 -60.14
C ALA A 13 53.73 66.87 -61.29
N ILE A 14 53.41 68.10 -61.69
CA ILE A 14 52.51 68.41 -62.80
C ILE A 14 53.28 68.97 -63.99
N GLU A 15 52.62 69.02 -65.15
CA GLU A 15 53.18 69.56 -66.38
C GLU A 15 53.79 70.97 -66.16
N PRO A 16 55.05 71.23 -66.55
CA PRO A 16 55.74 72.48 -66.24
C PRO A 16 55.02 73.74 -66.73
N SER A 17 54.34 73.65 -67.87
CA SER A 17 53.52 74.74 -68.43
C SER A 17 52.35 75.11 -67.50
N LYS A 18 51.65 74.10 -66.96
CA LYS A 18 50.52 74.27 -66.04
C LYS A 18 50.97 74.70 -64.65
N ALA A 19 52.11 74.17 -64.18
CA ALA A 19 52.73 74.63 -62.93
C ALA A 19 53.00 76.15 -62.97
N LYS A 20 53.57 76.62 -64.09
CA LYS A 20 53.83 78.05 -64.30
C LYS A 20 52.54 78.87 -64.36
N GLN A 21 51.50 78.38 -65.04
CA GLN A 21 50.19 79.06 -65.09
C GLN A 21 49.56 79.20 -63.69
N ILE A 22 49.68 78.18 -62.84
CA ILE A 22 49.21 78.26 -61.44
C ILE A 22 50.00 79.33 -60.68
N GLN A 23 51.32 79.34 -60.79
CA GLN A 23 52.16 80.36 -60.13
C GLN A 23 51.78 81.78 -60.56
N THR A 24 51.70 82.03 -61.87
CA THR A 24 51.32 83.34 -62.43
C THR A 24 49.94 83.81 -61.98
N THR A 25 49.03 82.87 -61.70
CA THR A 25 47.68 83.21 -61.23
C THR A 25 47.68 83.80 -59.80
N PHE A 26 48.64 83.43 -58.95
CA PHE A 26 48.76 83.91 -57.57
C PHE A 26 49.82 85.00 -57.37
N GLU A 27 50.71 85.23 -58.33
CA GLU A 27 51.73 86.30 -58.32
C GLU A 27 51.16 87.69 -57.96
N PRO A 28 50.00 88.15 -58.50
CA PRO A 28 49.45 89.46 -58.14
C PRO A 28 49.09 89.58 -56.66
N MET A 29 48.71 88.47 -56.02
CA MET A 29 48.35 88.45 -54.59
C MET A 29 49.57 88.52 -53.70
N VAL A 30 50.69 87.90 -54.12
CA VAL A 30 51.98 88.02 -53.45
C VAL A 30 52.46 89.48 -53.49
N ALA A 31 52.44 90.10 -54.67
CA ALA A 31 52.83 91.50 -54.83
C ALA A 31 51.97 92.45 -53.97
N MET A 32 50.66 92.18 -53.86
CA MET A 32 49.78 92.96 -52.98
C MET A 32 50.03 92.73 -51.49
N LEU A 33 50.45 91.52 -51.07
CA LEU A 33 50.80 91.23 -49.67
C LEU A 33 52.13 91.88 -49.27
N GLU A 34 53.13 91.87 -50.15
CA GLU A 34 54.42 92.52 -49.92
C GLU A 34 54.27 94.02 -49.63
N GLN A 35 53.30 94.70 -50.26
CA GLN A 35 52.97 96.11 -49.97
C GLN A 35 52.47 96.35 -48.54
N PHE A 36 51.95 95.31 -47.88
CA PHE A 36 51.45 95.39 -46.51
C PHE A 36 52.50 94.98 -45.46
N GLU A 37 53.64 94.41 -45.87
CA GLU A 37 54.69 93.91 -44.95
C GLU A 37 55.36 95.04 -44.16
N ASP A 38 55.75 96.13 -44.82
CA ASP A 38 56.38 97.26 -44.14
C ASP A 38 55.42 97.88 -43.11
N ALA A 39 54.17 98.12 -43.52
CA ALA A 39 53.12 98.63 -42.63
C ALA A 39 52.80 97.67 -41.47
N TYR A 40 52.94 96.36 -41.69
CA TYR A 40 52.77 95.36 -40.64
C TYR A 40 53.92 95.41 -39.63
N ASN A 41 55.16 95.43 -40.13
CA ASN A 41 56.36 95.48 -39.30
C ASN A 41 56.41 96.78 -38.45
N GLU A 42 56.01 97.91 -39.02
CA GLU A 42 55.87 99.18 -38.29
C GLU A 42 54.88 99.09 -37.14
N ILE A 43 53.70 98.49 -37.37
CA ILE A 43 52.67 98.37 -36.32
C ILE A 43 53.09 97.40 -35.21
N ILE A 44 53.77 96.31 -35.54
CA ILE A 44 54.19 95.28 -34.58
C ILE A 44 55.41 95.72 -33.74
N ALA A 45 56.26 96.60 -34.26
CA ALA A 45 57.42 97.11 -33.52
C ALA A 45 57.06 98.03 -32.33
N ILE A 46 55.81 98.49 -32.23
CA ILE A 46 55.36 99.42 -31.18
C ILE A 46 55.12 98.65 -29.86
N PRO A 47 55.72 99.08 -28.73
CA PRO A 47 55.52 98.43 -27.42
C PRO A 47 54.07 98.48 -26.94
N GLU A 48 53.64 97.46 -26.19
CA GLU A 48 52.25 97.35 -25.69
C GLU A 48 51.82 98.56 -24.84
N ALA A 49 52.75 99.19 -24.14
CA ALA A 49 52.49 100.37 -23.31
C ALA A 49 52.08 101.62 -24.10
N GLU A 50 52.34 101.67 -25.42
CA GLU A 50 52.06 102.82 -26.29
C GLU A 50 50.85 102.59 -27.22
N ILE A 51 50.06 101.55 -26.97
CA ILE A 51 48.86 101.26 -27.75
C ILE A 51 47.79 102.31 -27.48
N ASN A 52 47.43 103.07 -28.52
CA ASN A 52 46.37 104.07 -28.49
C ASN A 52 45.22 103.76 -29.48
N SER A 53 44.11 104.48 -29.36
CA SER A 53 42.91 104.28 -30.20
C SER A 53 43.21 104.42 -31.71
N GLU A 54 44.10 105.32 -32.09
CA GLU A 54 44.47 105.53 -33.50
C GLU A 54 45.26 104.35 -34.08
N LEU A 55 46.21 103.79 -33.30
CA LEU A 55 46.98 102.62 -33.69
C LEU A 55 46.07 101.39 -33.86
N THR A 56 45.11 101.18 -32.97
CA THR A 56 44.16 100.06 -33.10
C THR A 56 43.29 100.18 -34.36
N ALA A 57 42.92 101.40 -34.75
CA ALA A 57 42.18 101.66 -36.00
C ALA A 57 43.03 101.40 -37.24
N LYS A 58 44.32 101.81 -37.24
CA LYS A 58 45.30 101.53 -38.31
C LYS A 58 45.54 100.01 -38.44
N ALA A 59 45.76 99.31 -37.33
CA ALA A 59 45.91 97.85 -37.30
C ALA A 59 44.67 97.12 -37.83
N LYS A 60 43.46 97.57 -37.45
CA LYS A 60 42.20 97.00 -37.96
C LYS A 60 42.06 97.18 -39.48
N ARG A 61 42.43 98.34 -40.02
CA ARG A 61 42.40 98.61 -41.47
C ARG A 61 43.39 97.71 -42.21
N LEU A 62 44.63 97.62 -41.72
CA LEU A 62 45.66 96.75 -42.29
C LEU A 62 45.21 95.28 -42.29
N ARG A 63 44.68 94.79 -41.16
CA ARG A 63 44.12 93.42 -41.05
C ARG A 63 43.02 93.16 -42.07
N LEU A 64 42.11 94.12 -42.29
CA LEU A 64 41.03 93.96 -43.28
C LEU A 64 41.56 93.97 -44.72
N GLY A 65 42.59 94.77 -45.01
CA GLY A 65 43.29 94.78 -46.30
C GLY A 65 43.92 93.42 -46.60
N ILE A 66 44.72 92.90 -45.68
CA ILE A 66 45.33 91.56 -45.76
C ILE A 66 44.25 90.47 -45.87
N ALA A 67 43.19 90.56 -45.07
CA ALA A 67 42.09 89.59 -45.12
C ALA A 67 41.37 89.58 -46.47
N LYS A 68 41.27 90.73 -47.16
CA LYS A 68 40.68 90.80 -48.50
C LYS A 68 41.52 90.04 -49.52
N ILE A 69 42.84 90.17 -49.48
CA ILE A 69 43.74 89.40 -50.38
C ILE A 69 43.55 87.91 -50.16
N ARG A 70 43.51 87.45 -48.90
CA ARG A 70 43.25 86.04 -48.57
C ARG A 70 41.92 85.52 -49.15
N ILE A 71 40.85 86.32 -49.08
CA ILE A 71 39.53 85.93 -49.62
C ILE A 71 39.57 85.82 -51.14
N GLU A 72 40.20 86.77 -51.83
CA GLU A 72 40.34 86.72 -53.29
C GLU A 72 41.23 85.53 -53.73
N ALA A 73 42.29 85.21 -52.99
CA ALA A 73 43.09 84.01 -53.20
C ALA A 73 42.26 82.72 -53.13
N ASP A 74 41.37 82.59 -52.15
CA ASP A 74 40.52 81.40 -52.06
C ASP A 74 39.49 81.30 -53.19
N LYS A 75 38.96 82.43 -53.69
CA LYS A 75 38.08 82.44 -54.86
C LYS A 75 38.80 81.95 -56.12
N VAL A 76 39.99 82.48 -56.38
CA VAL A 76 40.82 82.08 -57.53
C VAL A 76 41.22 80.60 -57.43
N ARG A 77 41.62 80.13 -56.23
CA ARG A 77 41.89 78.71 -55.99
C ARG A 77 40.69 77.81 -56.32
N LYS A 78 39.48 78.19 -55.88
CA LYS A 78 38.26 77.42 -56.15
C LYS A 78 37.94 77.38 -57.64
N ALA A 79 38.01 78.52 -58.33
CA ALA A 79 37.75 78.62 -59.75
C ALA A 79 38.73 77.75 -60.57
N GLN A 80 40.03 77.85 -60.28
CA GLN A 80 41.04 77.06 -60.97
C GLN A 80 40.90 75.55 -60.69
N LYS A 81 40.57 75.17 -59.45
CA LYS A 81 40.36 73.75 -59.07
C LYS A 81 39.13 73.13 -59.75
N GLU A 82 38.10 73.92 -60.00
CA GLU A 82 36.85 73.42 -60.59
C GLU A 82 37.05 72.85 -62.00
N GLU A 83 37.91 73.47 -62.81
CA GLU A 83 38.23 72.99 -64.16
C GLU A 83 38.88 71.60 -64.13
N TYR A 84 39.83 71.38 -63.22
CA TYR A 84 40.47 70.07 -63.04
C TYR A 84 39.49 69.01 -62.53
N LEU A 85 38.56 69.37 -61.66
CA LEU A 85 37.50 68.45 -61.21
C LEU A 85 36.55 68.08 -62.35
N ARG A 86 36.20 69.04 -63.22
CA ARG A 86 35.39 68.77 -64.42
C ARG A 86 36.14 67.87 -65.40
N ALA A 87 37.43 68.11 -65.63
CA ALA A 87 38.27 67.26 -66.47
C ALA A 87 38.38 65.83 -65.92
N GLY A 88 38.59 65.66 -64.61
CA GLY A 88 38.63 64.34 -63.96
C GLY A 88 37.31 63.58 -64.15
N LYS A 89 36.17 64.23 -63.87
CA LYS A 89 34.84 63.62 -64.10
C LYS A 89 34.60 63.24 -65.56
N ALA A 90 35.10 64.02 -66.52
CA ALA A 90 34.98 63.69 -67.94
C ALA A 90 35.80 62.44 -68.30
N ILE A 91 37.02 62.30 -67.79
CA ILE A 91 37.87 61.12 -67.99
C ILE A 91 37.19 59.88 -67.41
N ASP A 92 36.69 59.96 -66.17
CA ASP A 92 35.97 58.85 -65.52
C ASP A 92 34.71 58.46 -66.29
N GLY A 93 33.96 59.45 -66.80
CA GLY A 93 32.78 59.22 -67.63
C GLY A 93 33.11 58.41 -68.88
N VAL A 94 34.14 58.80 -69.63
CA VAL A 94 34.59 58.08 -70.83
C VAL A 94 35.07 56.66 -70.48
N ALA A 95 35.85 56.49 -69.41
CA ALA A 95 36.32 55.19 -68.96
C ALA A 95 35.16 54.25 -68.59
N ASN A 96 34.14 54.76 -67.91
CA ASN A 96 32.95 53.99 -67.54
C ASN A 96 32.12 53.57 -68.75
N ILE A 97 31.97 54.44 -69.76
CA ILE A 97 31.31 54.10 -71.02
C ILE A 97 32.04 52.95 -71.71
N LEU A 98 33.38 53.03 -71.79
CA LEU A 98 34.20 51.98 -72.39
C LEU A 98 34.05 50.67 -71.61
N LYS A 99 34.17 50.71 -70.27
CA LYS A 99 34.00 49.55 -69.39
C LYS A 99 32.65 48.87 -69.59
N TRP A 100 31.57 49.64 -69.63
CA TRP A 100 30.23 49.11 -69.87
C TRP A 100 30.12 48.45 -71.25
N ALA A 101 30.67 49.08 -72.29
CA ALA A 101 30.65 48.56 -73.65
C ALA A 101 31.46 47.27 -73.85
N VAL A 102 32.52 47.05 -73.05
CA VAL A 102 33.34 45.83 -73.13
C VAL A 102 32.86 44.73 -72.18
N SER A 103 32.30 45.07 -71.03
CA SER A 103 31.93 44.09 -69.99
C SER A 103 30.90 43.06 -70.46
N ASP A 104 29.88 43.47 -71.23
CA ASP A 104 28.89 42.53 -71.80
C ASP A 104 29.54 41.59 -72.82
N LYS A 105 30.47 42.12 -73.64
CA LYS A 105 31.20 41.33 -74.64
C LYS A 105 32.12 40.32 -73.98
N GLU A 106 32.90 40.74 -72.98
CA GLU A 106 33.77 39.86 -72.20
C GLU A 106 32.95 38.76 -71.51
N SER A 107 31.80 39.10 -70.93
CA SER A 107 30.92 38.12 -70.29
C SER A 107 30.41 37.07 -71.27
N LYS A 108 29.93 37.47 -72.45
CA LYS A 108 29.48 36.54 -73.50
C LYS A 108 30.60 35.68 -74.06
N LEU A 109 31.79 36.25 -74.26
CA LEU A 109 32.95 35.49 -74.70
C LEU A 109 33.36 34.45 -73.64
N LYS A 110 33.29 34.81 -72.36
CA LYS A 110 33.54 33.89 -71.24
C LYS A 110 32.48 32.78 -71.14
N GLU A 111 31.21 33.08 -71.40
CA GLU A 111 30.16 32.05 -71.48
C GLU A 111 30.45 31.03 -72.58
N ILE A 112 30.97 31.48 -73.72
CA ILE A 112 31.37 30.60 -74.84
C ILE A 112 32.63 29.80 -74.47
N GLU A 113 33.63 30.45 -73.87
CA GLU A 113 34.85 29.81 -73.38
C GLU A 113 34.52 28.65 -72.42
N ASN A 114 33.61 28.92 -71.47
CA ASN A 114 33.21 27.95 -70.46
C ASN A 114 32.05 27.04 -70.91
N TYR A 115 31.68 27.03 -72.19
CA TYR A 115 30.49 26.32 -72.67
C TYR A 115 30.48 24.84 -72.26
N PHE A 116 31.58 24.11 -72.51
CA PHE A 116 31.66 22.69 -72.18
C PHE A 116 31.72 22.42 -70.68
N GLU A 117 32.36 23.29 -69.91
CA GLU A 117 32.36 23.20 -68.44
C GLU A 117 30.94 23.38 -67.89
N ILE A 118 30.20 24.36 -68.41
CA ILE A 118 28.79 24.60 -68.06
C ILE A 118 27.91 23.42 -68.47
N GLN A 119 28.12 22.84 -69.66
CA GLN A 119 27.36 21.65 -70.09
C GLN A 119 27.65 20.44 -69.21
N GLU A 120 28.91 20.20 -68.84
CA GLU A 120 29.26 19.09 -67.96
C GLU A 120 28.71 19.28 -66.54
N GLN A 121 28.76 20.50 -66.00
CA GLN A 121 28.10 20.83 -64.74
C GLN A 121 26.59 20.54 -64.80
N LYS A 122 25.91 20.99 -65.86
CA LYS A 122 24.48 20.68 -66.06
C LYS A 122 24.20 19.18 -66.16
N ARG A 123 25.08 18.41 -66.82
CA ARG A 123 24.98 16.95 -66.91
C ARG A 123 25.09 16.30 -65.53
N LEU A 124 26.08 16.72 -64.73
CA LEU A 124 26.29 16.20 -63.38
C LEU A 124 25.16 16.61 -62.42
N GLU A 125 24.63 17.83 -62.53
CA GLU A 125 23.47 18.29 -61.77
C GLU A 125 22.20 17.51 -62.14
N ALA A 126 21.97 17.26 -63.43
CA ALA A 126 20.84 16.44 -63.87
C ALA A 126 20.96 15.00 -63.35
N LEU A 127 22.16 14.40 -63.44
CA LEU A 127 22.44 13.07 -62.92
C LEU A 127 22.28 13.02 -61.39
N GLN A 128 22.73 14.05 -60.67
CA GLN A 128 22.55 14.19 -59.23
C GLN A 128 21.06 14.16 -58.88
N ASN A 129 20.26 14.98 -59.55
CA ASN A 129 18.82 15.08 -59.28
C ASN A 129 18.09 13.75 -59.56
N GLU A 130 18.41 13.08 -60.67
CA GLU A 130 17.84 11.76 -61.00
C GLU A 130 18.17 10.73 -59.90
N ARG A 131 19.43 10.68 -59.47
CA ARG A 131 19.87 9.76 -58.41
C ARG A 131 19.22 10.08 -57.07
N VAL A 132 19.11 11.35 -56.70
CA VAL A 132 18.40 11.80 -55.49
C VAL A 132 16.94 11.35 -55.51
N GLU A 133 16.23 11.53 -56.64
CA GLU A 133 14.83 11.12 -56.79
C GLU A 133 14.64 9.60 -56.60
N LEU A 134 15.59 8.80 -57.06
CA LEU A 134 15.55 7.35 -56.87
C LEU A 134 15.86 6.94 -55.42
N LEU A 135 16.83 7.59 -54.77
CA LEU A 135 17.28 7.25 -53.43
C LEU A 135 16.36 7.76 -52.33
N SER A 136 15.71 8.91 -52.52
CA SER A 136 14.83 9.56 -51.53
C SER A 136 13.67 8.67 -51.08
N LYS A 137 13.28 7.69 -51.90
CA LYS A 137 12.27 6.67 -51.58
C LYS A 137 12.69 5.71 -50.46
N TYR A 138 13.99 5.58 -50.23
CA TYR A 138 14.57 4.61 -49.29
C TYR A 138 15.36 5.29 -48.16
N VAL A 139 15.81 6.54 -48.37
CA VAL A 139 16.72 7.26 -47.48
C VAL A 139 16.36 8.75 -47.48
N GLU A 140 16.09 9.32 -46.30
CA GLU A 140 15.62 10.70 -46.16
C GLU A 140 16.67 11.76 -46.53
N ASP A 141 17.95 11.52 -46.20
CA ASP A 141 19.07 12.44 -46.45
C ASP A 141 19.73 12.24 -47.82
N ALA A 142 18.94 11.86 -48.84
CA ALA A 142 19.44 11.60 -50.19
C ALA A 142 20.06 12.86 -50.84
N GLU A 143 19.47 14.03 -50.61
CA GLU A 143 19.88 15.33 -51.17
C GLU A 143 21.25 15.81 -50.66
N GLU A 144 21.63 15.43 -49.45
CA GLU A 144 22.88 15.88 -48.82
C GLU A 144 24.13 15.16 -49.35
N ARG A 145 23.95 14.14 -50.21
CA ARG A 145 25.03 13.29 -50.70
C ARG A 145 25.46 13.66 -52.10
N GLU A 146 26.76 13.61 -52.37
CA GLU A 146 27.30 13.71 -53.73
C GLU A 146 27.13 12.37 -54.46
N LEU A 147 26.06 12.24 -55.23
CA LEU A 147 25.72 11.03 -55.97
C LEU A 147 26.24 11.06 -57.40
N SER A 148 26.32 12.22 -58.05
CA SER A 148 26.76 12.36 -59.45
C SER A 148 28.26 12.10 -59.67
N SER A 149 29.08 12.20 -58.62
CA SER A 149 30.51 11.90 -58.66
C SER A 149 30.81 10.40 -58.62
N MET A 150 29.82 9.57 -58.26
CA MET A 150 29.96 8.12 -58.20
C MET A 150 29.92 7.52 -59.62
N ALA A 151 30.77 6.51 -59.86
CA ALA A 151 30.66 5.68 -61.05
C ALA A 151 29.32 4.92 -61.06
N ASP A 152 28.82 4.56 -62.24
CA ASP A 152 27.48 3.97 -62.41
C ASP A 152 27.33 2.64 -61.67
N ASP A 153 28.37 1.80 -61.68
CA ASP A 153 28.43 0.52 -60.96
C ASP A 153 28.38 0.71 -59.43
N VAL A 154 29.10 1.72 -58.93
CA VAL A 154 29.09 2.11 -57.51
C VAL A 154 27.71 2.61 -57.11
N TRP A 155 27.09 3.45 -57.94
CA TRP A 155 25.74 3.96 -57.73
C TRP A 155 24.69 2.85 -57.68
N GLU A 156 24.72 1.91 -58.63
CA GLU A 156 23.79 0.78 -58.68
C GLU A 156 23.91 -0.13 -57.44
N ALA A 157 25.14 -0.44 -57.04
CA ALA A 157 25.41 -1.22 -55.83
C ALA A 157 24.90 -0.49 -54.57
N TYR A 158 25.12 0.81 -54.49
CA TYR A 158 24.68 1.65 -53.37
C TYR A 158 23.15 1.70 -53.27
N LEU A 159 22.46 1.98 -54.40
CA LEU A 159 21.00 2.01 -54.47
C LEU A 159 20.40 0.66 -54.08
N THR A 160 20.97 -0.44 -54.58
CA THR A 160 20.52 -1.80 -54.26
C THR A 160 20.66 -2.10 -52.77
N SER A 161 21.79 -1.72 -52.16
CA SER A 161 22.00 -1.90 -50.73
C SER A 161 21.00 -1.12 -49.88
N LYS A 162 20.69 0.14 -50.25
CA LYS A 162 19.75 0.98 -49.51
C LYS A 162 18.31 0.52 -49.69
N LYS A 163 17.93 0.13 -50.90
CA LYS A 163 16.64 -0.50 -51.19
C LYS A 163 16.42 -1.75 -50.35
N LYS A 164 17.42 -2.65 -50.32
CA LYS A 164 17.35 -3.86 -49.50
C LYS A 164 17.22 -3.53 -48.01
N ALA A 165 18.00 -2.57 -47.49
CA ALA A 165 17.90 -2.17 -46.09
C ALA A 165 16.52 -1.61 -45.71
N TYR A 166 15.87 -0.88 -46.64
CA TYR A 166 14.51 -0.39 -46.46
C TYR A 166 13.48 -1.53 -46.48
N GLU A 167 13.58 -2.45 -47.44
CA GLU A 167 12.72 -3.63 -47.54
C GLU A 167 12.86 -4.54 -46.31
N ASP A 168 14.08 -4.79 -45.84
CA ASP A 168 14.37 -5.56 -44.64
C ASP A 168 13.77 -4.90 -43.39
N ARG A 169 13.83 -3.56 -43.28
CA ARG A 169 13.19 -2.80 -42.19
C ARG A 169 11.68 -2.95 -42.23
N LEU A 170 11.07 -2.78 -43.40
CA LEU A 170 9.63 -2.90 -43.58
C LEU A 170 9.14 -4.32 -43.27
N GLU A 171 9.88 -5.34 -43.70
CA GLU A 171 9.55 -6.74 -43.37
C GLU A 171 9.72 -7.03 -41.88
N ALA A 172 10.76 -6.50 -41.24
CA ALA A 172 10.95 -6.64 -39.79
C ALA A 172 9.81 -5.96 -39.02
N GLU A 173 9.41 -4.75 -39.41
CA GLU A 173 8.25 -4.06 -38.82
C GLU A 173 6.95 -4.84 -39.03
N ARG A 174 6.74 -5.39 -40.23
CA ARG A 174 5.58 -6.25 -40.51
C ARG A 174 5.58 -7.50 -39.64
N LYS A 175 6.71 -8.18 -39.48
CA LYS A 175 6.84 -9.36 -38.60
C LYS A 175 6.56 -9.02 -37.15
N VAL A 176 7.10 -7.90 -36.65
CA VAL A 176 6.84 -7.42 -35.28
C VAL A 176 5.35 -7.12 -35.08
N GLU A 177 4.70 -6.50 -36.06
CA GLU A 177 3.27 -6.20 -36.00
C GLU A 177 2.40 -7.47 -36.12
N GLU A 178 2.75 -8.40 -37.00
CA GLU A 178 2.11 -9.72 -37.11
C GLU A 178 2.21 -10.48 -35.79
N GLU A 179 3.39 -10.55 -35.18
CA GLU A 179 3.60 -11.15 -33.86
C GLU A 179 2.79 -10.44 -32.76
N ARG A 180 2.67 -9.10 -32.83
CA ARG A 180 1.86 -8.34 -31.87
C ARG A 180 0.37 -8.69 -32.00
N LEU A 181 -0.14 -8.75 -33.22
CA LEU A 181 -1.52 -9.12 -33.51
C LEU A 181 -1.80 -10.58 -33.13
N GLU A 182 -0.86 -11.50 -33.36
CA GLU A 182 -0.97 -12.89 -32.92
C GLU A 182 -0.99 -13.01 -31.40
N ARG A 183 -0.09 -12.33 -30.69
CA ARG A 183 -0.11 -12.27 -29.21
C ARG A 183 -1.42 -11.70 -28.68
N GLU A 184 -1.93 -10.62 -29.28
CA GLU A 184 -3.21 -10.02 -28.88
C GLU A 184 -4.39 -11.00 -29.12
N LYS A 185 -4.39 -11.73 -30.23
CA LYS A 185 -5.41 -12.77 -30.50
C LYS A 185 -5.32 -13.91 -29.48
N ILE A 186 -4.13 -14.38 -29.18
CA ILE A 186 -3.89 -15.45 -28.19
C ILE A 186 -4.34 -14.98 -26.80
N GLU A 187 -4.01 -13.76 -26.39
CA GLU A 187 -4.39 -13.21 -25.09
C GLU A 187 -5.91 -13.00 -24.97
N LYS A 188 -6.57 -12.46 -26.00
CA LYS A 188 -8.03 -12.35 -26.02
C LYS A 188 -8.68 -13.72 -25.89
N LEU A 189 -8.23 -14.69 -26.69
CA LEU A 189 -8.74 -16.06 -26.64
C LEU A 189 -8.47 -16.72 -25.28
N HIS A 190 -7.31 -16.47 -24.67
CA HIS A 190 -6.98 -16.91 -23.31
C HIS A 190 -7.98 -16.37 -22.30
N ASN A 191 -8.22 -15.06 -22.32
CA ASN A 191 -9.11 -14.40 -21.37
C ASN A 191 -10.55 -14.89 -21.51
N GLU A 192 -11.08 -14.98 -22.74
CA GLU A 192 -12.42 -15.52 -23.00
C GLU A 192 -12.58 -16.95 -22.46
N ARG A 193 -11.61 -17.81 -22.75
CA ARG A 193 -11.61 -19.20 -22.28
C ARG A 193 -11.44 -19.30 -20.77
N LYS A 194 -10.59 -18.47 -20.18
CA LYS A 194 -10.36 -18.41 -18.74
C LYS A 194 -11.61 -17.98 -17.99
N GLU A 195 -12.31 -16.96 -18.47
CA GLU A 195 -13.59 -16.51 -17.91
C GLU A 195 -14.65 -17.62 -17.88
N LEU A 196 -14.76 -18.40 -18.97
CA LEU A 196 -15.68 -19.54 -19.03
C LEU A 196 -15.34 -20.64 -18.01
N ALA A 197 -14.06 -20.85 -17.72
CA ALA A 197 -13.59 -21.88 -16.81
C ALA A 197 -13.47 -21.41 -15.35
N LEU A 198 -13.39 -20.09 -15.10
CA LEU A 198 -13.16 -19.49 -13.79
C LEU A 198 -14.17 -19.92 -12.70
N PRO A 199 -15.47 -20.12 -13.00
CA PRO A 199 -16.45 -20.64 -12.03
C PRO A 199 -16.13 -22.05 -11.48
N TYR A 200 -15.14 -22.73 -12.07
CA TYR A 200 -14.68 -24.06 -11.69
C TYR A 200 -13.23 -24.05 -11.15
N TYR A 201 -12.67 -22.86 -10.85
CA TYR A 201 -11.26 -22.68 -10.44
C TYR A 201 -10.80 -23.61 -9.31
N GLN A 202 -11.67 -23.87 -8.33
CA GLN A 202 -11.39 -24.77 -7.21
C GLN A 202 -11.05 -26.22 -7.63
N PHE A 203 -11.45 -26.62 -8.83
CA PHE A 203 -11.24 -27.97 -9.38
C PHE A 203 -10.09 -28.04 -10.40
N TRP A 204 -9.33 -26.94 -10.55
CA TRP A 204 -8.16 -26.88 -11.42
C TRP A 204 -6.94 -27.47 -10.72
N SER A 205 -6.11 -28.17 -11.50
CA SER A 205 -4.76 -28.57 -11.08
C SER A 205 -3.80 -27.38 -11.12
N GLU A 206 -2.65 -27.52 -10.47
CA GLU A 206 -1.61 -26.49 -10.44
C GLU A 206 -1.09 -26.15 -11.85
N GLN A 207 -0.95 -27.17 -12.71
CA GLN A 207 -0.53 -26.99 -14.09
C GLN A 207 -1.55 -26.17 -14.90
N GLU A 208 -2.85 -26.41 -14.68
CA GLU A 208 -3.94 -25.71 -15.38
C GLU A 208 -4.09 -24.25 -14.93
N GLN A 209 -3.73 -23.93 -13.68
CA GLN A 209 -3.71 -22.54 -13.19
C GLN A 209 -2.67 -21.68 -13.90
N SER A 210 -1.56 -22.27 -14.30
CA SER A 210 -0.48 -21.61 -15.07
C SER A 210 -0.63 -21.70 -16.59
N MET A 211 -1.64 -22.39 -17.10
CA MET A 211 -1.77 -22.69 -18.53
C MET A 211 -2.29 -21.49 -19.33
N ASN A 212 -1.70 -21.25 -20.51
CA ASN A 212 -2.25 -20.32 -21.48
C ASN A 212 -3.36 -20.98 -22.33
N PHE A 213 -4.61 -20.83 -21.90
CA PHE A 213 -5.78 -21.30 -22.66
C PHE A 213 -5.91 -20.75 -24.09
N GLY A 214 -5.19 -19.68 -24.46
CA GLY A 214 -5.18 -19.15 -25.83
C GLY A 214 -4.29 -19.93 -26.80
N GLU A 215 -3.30 -20.66 -26.28
CA GLU A 215 -2.32 -21.43 -27.08
C GLU A 215 -2.74 -22.89 -27.28
N ILE A 216 -3.65 -23.40 -26.44
CA ILE A 216 -4.14 -24.78 -26.56
C ILE A 216 -5.21 -24.89 -27.65
N SER A 217 -5.34 -26.08 -28.23
CA SER A 217 -6.39 -26.34 -29.21
C SER A 217 -7.78 -26.20 -28.60
N GLU A 218 -8.78 -25.88 -29.42
CA GLU A 218 -10.18 -25.82 -28.98
C GLU A 218 -10.67 -27.14 -28.39
N LYS A 219 -10.24 -28.26 -28.97
CA LYS A 219 -10.57 -29.61 -28.49
C LYS A 219 -10.03 -29.85 -27.08
N ASP A 220 -8.80 -29.42 -26.81
CA ASP A 220 -8.18 -29.59 -25.50
C ASP A 220 -8.84 -28.69 -24.46
N PHE A 221 -9.16 -27.44 -24.82
CA PHE A 221 -9.92 -26.54 -23.95
C PHE A 221 -11.30 -27.11 -23.60
N ASN A 222 -12.04 -27.62 -24.59
CA ASN A 222 -13.35 -28.22 -24.36
C ASN A 222 -13.26 -29.47 -23.47
N THR A 223 -12.23 -30.30 -23.65
CA THR A 223 -11.99 -31.47 -22.82
C THR A 223 -11.71 -31.06 -21.37
N PHE A 224 -10.87 -30.04 -21.16
CA PHE A 224 -10.61 -29.45 -19.85
C PHE A 224 -11.90 -28.90 -19.21
N LEU A 225 -12.68 -28.11 -19.94
CA LEU A 225 -13.89 -27.48 -19.46
C LEU A 225 -14.94 -28.52 -19.03
N GLU A 226 -15.14 -29.58 -19.81
CA GLU A 226 -16.06 -30.66 -19.46
C GLU A 226 -15.60 -31.45 -18.23
N ARG A 227 -14.29 -31.68 -18.08
CA ARG A 227 -13.72 -32.31 -16.88
C ARG A 227 -14.04 -31.49 -15.63
N VAL A 228 -13.76 -30.19 -15.63
CA VAL A 228 -13.96 -29.34 -14.43
C VAL A 228 -15.45 -29.14 -14.12
N LYS A 229 -16.31 -29.07 -15.13
CA LYS A 229 -17.78 -29.09 -14.96
C LYS A 229 -18.25 -30.37 -14.29
N LYS A 230 -17.74 -31.52 -14.74
CA LYS A 230 -18.05 -32.82 -14.14
C LYS A 230 -17.60 -32.88 -12.68
N SER A 231 -16.37 -32.46 -12.37
CA SER A 231 -15.85 -32.41 -11.00
C SER A 231 -16.71 -31.55 -10.09
N LYS A 232 -17.16 -30.36 -10.55
CA LYS A 232 -18.06 -29.50 -9.78
C LYS A 232 -19.40 -30.18 -9.53
N LYS A 233 -19.99 -30.79 -10.55
CA LYS A 233 -21.28 -31.50 -10.43
C LYS A 233 -21.19 -32.67 -9.43
N GLU A 234 -20.10 -33.44 -9.48
CA GLU A 234 -19.84 -34.54 -8.54
C GLU A 234 -19.66 -34.02 -7.11
N PHE A 235 -18.93 -32.92 -6.93
CA PHE A 235 -18.75 -32.27 -5.63
C PHE A 235 -20.09 -31.75 -5.06
N GLU A 236 -20.89 -31.05 -5.85
CA GLU A 236 -22.20 -30.54 -5.43
C GLU A 236 -23.17 -31.67 -5.07
N ALA A 237 -23.18 -32.76 -5.83
CA ALA A 237 -23.97 -33.95 -5.52
C ALA A 237 -23.54 -34.60 -4.20
N GLU A 238 -22.25 -34.71 -3.95
CA GLU A 238 -21.73 -35.27 -2.70
C GLU A 238 -22.01 -34.35 -1.50
N GLN A 239 -21.86 -33.04 -1.65
CA GLN A 239 -22.25 -32.07 -0.61
C GLN A 239 -23.75 -32.15 -0.28
N ALA A 240 -24.60 -32.32 -1.29
CA ALA A 240 -26.04 -32.51 -1.08
C ALA A 240 -26.34 -33.83 -0.34
N ARG A 241 -25.64 -34.92 -0.67
CA ARG A 241 -25.74 -36.20 0.03
C ARG A 241 -25.31 -36.09 1.49
N ILE A 242 -24.14 -35.50 1.75
CA ILE A 242 -23.62 -35.27 3.11
C ILE A 242 -24.61 -34.43 3.92
N LYS A 243 -25.18 -33.37 3.33
CA LYS A 243 -26.19 -32.54 4.01
C LYS A 243 -27.45 -33.35 4.35
N ALA A 244 -27.96 -34.14 3.41
CA ALA A 244 -29.14 -34.97 3.63
C ALA A 244 -28.89 -36.07 4.68
N GLU A 245 -27.71 -36.69 4.67
CA GLU A 245 -27.31 -37.68 5.66
C GLU A 245 -27.13 -37.06 7.05
N ASN A 246 -26.48 -35.90 7.16
CA ASN A 246 -26.35 -35.16 8.41
C ASN A 246 -27.72 -34.74 8.97
N GLU A 247 -28.67 -34.33 8.12
CA GLU A 247 -30.03 -34.01 8.54
C GLU A 247 -30.77 -35.26 9.05
N ARG A 248 -30.64 -36.40 8.38
CA ARG A 248 -31.20 -37.68 8.83
C ARG A 248 -30.61 -38.10 10.18
N LEU A 249 -29.29 -38.04 10.33
CA LEU A 249 -28.60 -38.36 11.58
C LEU A 249 -29.01 -37.41 12.71
N ALA A 250 -29.22 -36.12 12.43
CA ALA A 250 -29.73 -35.18 13.42
C ALA A 250 -31.15 -35.52 13.86
N LYS A 251 -32.04 -35.87 12.93
CA LYS A 251 -33.41 -36.33 13.24
C LYS A 251 -33.42 -37.62 14.05
N GLU A 252 -32.60 -38.59 13.66
CA GLU A 252 -32.45 -39.87 14.36
C GLU A 252 -31.90 -39.67 15.78
N LYS A 253 -30.86 -38.83 15.95
CA LYS A 253 -30.34 -38.46 17.27
C LYS A 253 -31.40 -37.76 18.12
N ALA A 254 -32.16 -36.83 17.56
CA ALA A 254 -33.23 -36.14 18.29
C ALA A 254 -34.37 -37.11 18.70
N GLU A 255 -34.71 -38.09 17.85
CA GLU A 255 -35.71 -39.09 18.19
C GLU A 255 -35.18 -40.09 19.25
N ALA A 256 -33.92 -40.50 19.15
CA ALA A 256 -33.26 -41.34 20.15
C ALA A 256 -33.14 -40.62 21.50
N GLU A 257 -32.82 -39.32 21.50
CA GLU A 257 -32.77 -38.50 22.71
C GLU A 257 -34.16 -38.35 23.34
N LYS A 258 -35.21 -38.10 22.54
CA LYS A 258 -36.60 -38.10 23.03
C LYS A 258 -37.02 -39.44 23.63
N LYS A 259 -36.66 -40.56 22.99
CA LYS A 259 -36.94 -41.91 23.51
C LYS A 259 -36.17 -42.18 24.81
N ALA A 260 -34.89 -41.82 24.86
CA ALA A 260 -34.07 -41.96 26.07
C ALA A 260 -34.59 -41.07 27.21
N GLN A 261 -35.04 -39.86 26.92
CA GLN A 261 -35.63 -38.97 27.91
C GLN A 261 -36.97 -39.50 28.41
N ALA A 262 -37.85 -39.97 27.52
CA ALA A 262 -39.10 -40.61 27.92
C ALA A 262 -38.89 -41.89 28.74
N GLU A 263 -37.86 -42.68 28.44
CA GLU A 263 -37.49 -43.86 29.22
C GLU A 263 -36.92 -43.49 30.60
N ARG A 264 -36.09 -42.43 30.67
CA ARG A 264 -35.60 -41.87 31.94
C ARG A 264 -36.75 -41.35 32.80
N GLU A 265 -37.67 -40.58 32.23
CA GLU A 265 -38.87 -40.08 32.93
C GLU A 265 -39.75 -41.23 33.44
N LYS A 266 -39.93 -42.29 32.65
CA LYS A 266 -40.64 -43.50 33.10
C LYS A 266 -39.92 -44.19 34.26
N ARG A 267 -38.60 -44.39 34.16
CA ARG A 267 -37.79 -44.99 35.24
C ARG A 267 -37.78 -44.15 36.50
N GLU A 268 -37.70 -42.83 36.38
CA GLU A 268 -37.77 -41.91 37.53
C GLU A 268 -39.16 -41.93 38.17
N ALA A 269 -40.24 -41.99 37.38
CA ALA A 269 -41.59 -42.13 37.89
C ALA A 269 -41.82 -43.48 38.60
N GLU A 270 -41.28 -44.57 38.06
CA GLU A 270 -41.31 -45.89 38.71
C GLU A 270 -40.48 -45.92 40.00
N ALA A 271 -39.26 -45.37 39.97
CA ALA A 271 -38.41 -45.25 41.16
C ALA A 271 -39.06 -44.39 42.24
N ARG A 272 -39.77 -43.31 41.86
CA ARG A 272 -40.53 -42.48 42.80
C ARG A 272 -41.69 -43.26 43.43
N LYS A 273 -42.47 -43.99 42.63
CA LYS A 273 -43.55 -44.84 43.14
C LYS A 273 -43.03 -45.92 44.09
N GLU A 274 -41.87 -46.50 43.79
CA GLU A 274 -41.24 -47.51 44.64
C GLU A 274 -40.72 -46.89 45.95
N ARG A 275 -40.10 -45.70 45.90
CA ARG A 275 -39.72 -44.95 47.11
C ARG A 275 -40.93 -44.62 47.98
N GLU A 276 -42.02 -44.13 47.38
CA GLU A 276 -43.27 -43.83 48.10
C GLU A 276 -43.86 -45.10 48.75
N ARG A 277 -43.79 -46.26 48.08
CA ARG A 277 -44.19 -47.56 48.65
C ARG A 277 -43.29 -47.98 49.80
N GLN A 278 -41.98 -47.86 49.66
CA GLN A 278 -41.01 -48.22 50.71
C GLN A 278 -41.14 -47.30 51.92
N GLU A 279 -41.34 -45.99 51.71
CA GLU A 279 -41.63 -45.04 52.79
C GLU A 279 -42.95 -45.38 53.50
N ALA A 280 -44.00 -45.76 52.77
CA ALA A 280 -45.26 -46.19 53.38
C ALA A 280 -45.11 -47.49 54.19
N ILE A 281 -44.29 -48.44 53.73
CA ILE A 281 -43.97 -49.67 54.47
C ILE A 281 -43.16 -49.34 55.73
N LEU A 282 -42.11 -48.53 55.62
CA LEU A 282 -41.30 -48.08 56.75
C LEU A 282 -42.13 -47.27 57.76
N ALA A 283 -43.08 -46.46 57.31
CA ALA A 283 -44.00 -45.75 58.18
C ALA A 283 -44.93 -46.70 58.93
N LYS A 284 -45.43 -47.76 58.27
CA LYS A 284 -46.19 -48.83 58.92
C LYS A 284 -45.36 -49.61 59.93
N GLU A 285 -44.11 -49.97 59.58
CA GLU A 285 -43.20 -50.67 60.50
C GLU A 285 -42.84 -49.79 61.70
N ARG A 286 -42.62 -48.48 61.51
CA ARG A 286 -42.42 -47.53 62.61
C ARG A 286 -43.66 -47.42 63.49
N ALA A 287 -44.86 -47.35 62.91
CA ALA A 287 -46.10 -47.31 63.67
C ALA A 287 -46.36 -48.61 64.44
N GLU A 288 -45.99 -49.77 63.88
CA GLU A 288 -46.05 -51.06 64.59
C GLU A 288 -44.98 -51.16 65.69
N ARG A 289 -43.74 -50.72 65.42
CA ARG A 289 -42.69 -50.63 66.44
C ARG A 289 -43.06 -49.69 67.57
N GLU A 290 -43.66 -48.54 67.27
CA GLU A 290 -44.11 -47.57 68.27
C GLU A 290 -45.26 -48.14 69.12
N LYS A 291 -46.18 -48.91 68.52
CA LYS A 291 -47.19 -49.68 69.26
C LYS A 291 -46.57 -50.77 70.13
N LEU A 292 -45.60 -51.52 69.61
CA LEU A 292 -44.87 -52.55 70.35
C LEU A 292 -44.01 -51.96 71.47
N GLU A 293 -43.37 -50.81 71.26
CA GLU A 293 -42.64 -50.07 72.29
C GLU A 293 -43.60 -49.51 73.34
N ALA A 294 -44.76 -48.98 72.95
CA ALA A 294 -45.79 -48.56 73.91
C ALA A 294 -46.33 -49.74 74.73
N GLU A 295 -46.50 -50.92 74.12
CA GLU A 295 -46.89 -52.15 74.82
C GLU A 295 -45.78 -52.65 75.76
N LEU A 296 -44.52 -52.62 75.32
CA LEU A 296 -43.35 -52.94 76.15
C LEU A 296 -43.18 -51.96 77.30
N LYS A 297 -43.40 -50.65 77.09
CA LYS A 297 -43.36 -49.63 78.14
C LYS A 297 -44.51 -49.84 79.12
N ALA A 298 -45.71 -50.16 78.65
CA ALA A 298 -46.84 -50.50 79.52
C ALA A 298 -46.57 -51.77 80.34
N LYS A 299 -45.90 -52.77 79.76
CA LYS A 299 -45.47 -53.99 80.48
C LYS A 299 -44.37 -53.68 81.50
N GLN A 300 -43.37 -52.89 81.14
CA GLN A 300 -42.28 -52.48 82.04
C GLN A 300 -42.79 -51.57 83.17
N GLU A 301 -43.76 -50.69 82.91
CA GLU A 301 -44.42 -49.89 83.94
C GLU A 301 -45.30 -50.74 84.85
N ALA A 302 -45.98 -51.76 84.32
CA ALA A 302 -46.72 -52.74 85.12
C ALA A 302 -45.79 -53.61 85.98
N GLU A 303 -44.63 -54.02 85.44
CA GLU A 303 -43.61 -54.79 86.15
C GLU A 303 -42.89 -53.93 87.20
N ALA A 304 -42.58 -52.67 86.90
CA ALA A 304 -42.04 -51.72 87.88
C ALA A 304 -43.04 -51.38 88.99
N LYS A 305 -44.35 -51.38 88.70
CA LYS A 305 -45.42 -51.24 89.69
C LYS A 305 -45.53 -52.49 90.57
N ALA A 306 -45.41 -53.68 89.98
CA ALA A 306 -45.36 -54.96 90.71
C ALA A 306 -44.08 -55.10 91.55
N GLU A 307 -42.93 -54.59 91.09
CA GLU A 307 -41.67 -54.59 91.84
C GLU A 307 -41.70 -53.56 92.99
N LYS A 308 -42.31 -52.39 92.79
CA LYS A 308 -42.59 -51.43 93.86
C LYS A 308 -43.55 -52.00 94.92
N GLU A 309 -44.57 -52.75 94.52
CA GLU A 309 -45.44 -53.46 95.46
C GLU A 309 -44.74 -54.62 96.17
N ARG A 310 -43.83 -55.35 95.50
CA ARG A 310 -42.97 -56.36 96.14
C ARG A 310 -42.05 -55.75 97.17
N LYS A 311 -41.34 -54.66 96.84
CA LYS A 311 -40.45 -53.95 97.78
C LYS A 311 -41.21 -53.31 98.94
N ALA A 312 -42.46 -52.87 98.74
CA ALA A 312 -43.33 -52.39 99.82
C ALA A 312 -43.84 -53.51 100.75
N LYS A 313 -44.12 -54.71 100.20
CA LYS A 313 -44.46 -55.91 101.01
C LYS A 313 -43.23 -56.46 101.75
N GLU A 314 -42.06 -56.42 101.15
CA GLU A 314 -40.79 -56.87 101.75
C GLU A 314 -40.30 -55.92 102.87
N ALA A 315 -40.55 -54.61 102.75
CA ALA A 315 -40.29 -53.63 103.82
C ALA A 315 -41.26 -53.76 105.01
N LYS A 316 -42.54 -54.10 104.78
CA LYS A 316 -43.50 -54.40 105.86
C LYS A 316 -43.18 -55.72 106.58
N ALA A 317 -42.73 -56.75 105.85
CA ALA A 317 -42.29 -58.01 106.44
C ALA A 317 -41.00 -57.88 107.26
N LYS A 318 -40.05 -57.01 106.86
CA LYS A 318 -38.84 -56.71 107.66
C LYS A 318 -39.13 -55.91 108.93
N ALA A 319 -40.12 -55.02 108.92
CA ALA A 319 -40.53 -54.25 110.12
C ALA A 319 -41.32 -55.09 111.15
N GLU A 320 -42.09 -56.10 110.72
CA GLU A 320 -42.72 -57.07 111.64
C GLU A 320 -41.74 -58.13 112.17
N ALA A 321 -40.71 -58.49 111.40
CA ALA A 321 -39.66 -59.43 111.83
C ALA A 321 -38.73 -58.86 112.91
N GLU A 322 -38.49 -57.55 112.96
CA GLU A 322 -37.67 -56.93 114.01
C GLU A 322 -38.39 -56.79 115.36
N LYS A 323 -39.72 -56.61 115.39
CA LYS A 323 -40.49 -56.60 116.64
C LYS A 323 -40.65 -57.99 117.29
N ARG A 324 -40.42 -59.08 116.53
CA ARG A 324 -40.44 -60.48 117.03
C ARG A 324 -39.13 -60.92 117.71
N LYS A 325 -38.04 -60.13 117.64
CA LYS A 325 -36.70 -60.51 118.14
C LYS A 325 -36.33 -59.94 119.53
N LYS A 326 -37.26 -59.33 120.28
CA LYS A 326 -36.97 -58.74 121.61
C LYS A 326 -38.02 -59.08 122.70
N ALA A 327 -38.34 -60.37 122.88
CA ALA A 327 -39.11 -60.86 124.03
C ALA A 327 -38.55 -62.22 124.52
N PRO A 328 -38.54 -62.51 125.84
CA PRO A 328 -37.81 -63.64 126.45
C PRO A 328 -38.31 -65.04 126.02
N ILE A 329 -37.37 -65.99 125.90
CA ILE A 329 -37.49 -67.34 125.30
C ILE A 329 -38.68 -68.17 125.79
N GLN A 330 -38.99 -68.10 127.09
CA GLN A 330 -40.10 -68.84 127.71
C GLN A 330 -41.46 -68.50 127.05
N ARG A 331 -41.64 -67.24 126.61
CA ARG A 331 -42.87 -66.76 125.96
C ARG A 331 -42.93 -67.15 124.48
N GLN A 332 -41.78 -67.29 123.81
CA GLN A 332 -41.71 -67.74 122.41
C GLN A 332 -42.07 -69.22 122.29
N LEU A 333 -41.60 -70.06 123.22
CA LEU A 333 -41.93 -71.49 123.21
C LEU A 333 -43.40 -71.74 123.59
N LYS A 334 -43.97 -71.00 124.56
CA LYS A 334 -45.40 -71.10 124.89
C LYS A 334 -46.32 -70.72 123.74
N LEU A 335 -45.95 -69.73 122.92
CA LEU A 335 -46.69 -69.36 121.72
C LEU A 335 -46.60 -70.43 120.63
N TRP A 336 -45.41 -71.03 120.43
CA TRP A 336 -45.21 -72.09 119.45
C TRP A 336 -46.03 -73.36 119.77
N VAL A 337 -46.00 -73.83 121.03
CA VAL A 337 -46.81 -75.00 121.42
C VAL A 337 -48.30 -74.72 121.31
N ASN A 338 -48.75 -73.48 121.56
CA ASN A 338 -50.15 -73.12 121.43
C ASN A 338 -50.66 -73.06 119.98
N GLU A 339 -49.79 -72.83 118.99
CA GLU A 339 -50.13 -72.90 117.56
C GLU A 339 -50.48 -74.31 117.09
N PHE A 340 -50.12 -75.37 117.84
CA PHE A 340 -50.52 -76.73 117.49
C PHE A 340 -52.03 -76.91 117.69
N LYS A 341 -52.74 -77.01 116.55
CA LYS A 341 -54.17 -77.33 116.47
C LYS A 341 -54.32 -78.71 115.83
N ALA A 342 -55.00 -79.63 116.51
CA ALA A 342 -55.37 -80.90 115.91
C ALA A 342 -56.42 -80.66 114.80
N PRO A 343 -56.27 -81.26 113.62
CA PRO A 343 -57.25 -81.15 112.55
C PRO A 343 -58.61 -81.71 112.99
N GLU A 344 -59.70 -81.02 112.67
CA GLU A 344 -61.06 -81.45 113.00
C GLU A 344 -61.38 -82.78 112.30
N VAL A 345 -61.64 -83.83 113.07
CA VAL A 345 -62.01 -85.15 112.55
C VAL A 345 -63.55 -85.22 112.45
N PRO A 346 -64.13 -85.34 111.25
CA PRO A 346 -65.58 -85.21 111.04
C PRO A 346 -66.42 -86.42 111.46
N VAL A 347 -65.82 -87.44 112.12
CA VAL A 347 -66.48 -88.71 112.46
C VAL A 347 -66.23 -89.05 113.94
N LYS A 348 -67.30 -89.23 114.72
CA LYS A 348 -67.20 -89.66 116.14
C LYS A 348 -66.82 -91.14 116.21
N ASN A 349 -65.56 -91.41 116.55
CA ASN A 349 -65.00 -92.75 116.75
C ASN A 349 -64.11 -92.71 117.99
N GLU A 350 -64.24 -93.68 118.89
CA GLU A 350 -63.48 -93.74 120.15
C GLU A 350 -61.95 -93.67 119.95
N LYS A 351 -61.44 -94.16 118.82
CA LYS A 351 -60.00 -94.07 118.48
C LYS A 351 -59.59 -92.64 118.11
N ALA A 352 -60.46 -91.86 117.48
CA ALA A 352 -60.20 -90.46 117.17
C ALA A 352 -60.18 -89.62 118.46
N ASP A 353 -61.08 -89.91 119.41
CA ASP A 353 -61.09 -89.29 120.73
C ASP A 353 -59.80 -89.63 121.51
N LEU A 354 -59.32 -90.88 121.45
CA LEU A 354 -58.04 -91.27 122.04
C LEU A 354 -56.84 -90.53 121.41
N ILE A 355 -56.84 -90.30 120.10
CA ILE A 355 -55.78 -89.55 119.41
C ILE A 355 -55.83 -88.07 119.82
N LEU A 356 -57.02 -87.48 119.92
CA LEU A 356 -57.19 -86.11 120.42
C LEU A 356 -56.72 -85.99 121.87
N GLU A 357 -57.04 -86.98 122.71
CA GLU A 357 -56.62 -87.02 124.11
C GLU A 357 -55.10 -87.14 124.22
N LYS A 358 -54.46 -88.00 123.42
CA LYS A 358 -53.00 -88.12 123.33
C LYS A 358 -52.34 -86.84 122.78
N PHE A 359 -52.95 -86.18 121.80
CA PHE A 359 -52.47 -84.89 121.28
C PHE A 359 -52.55 -83.79 122.34
N ASN A 360 -53.65 -83.72 123.09
CA ASN A 360 -53.80 -82.77 124.19
C ASN A 360 -52.85 -83.09 125.36
N ALA A 361 -52.60 -84.37 125.65
CA ALA A 361 -51.61 -84.79 126.63
C ALA A 361 -50.19 -84.40 126.19
N PHE A 362 -49.85 -84.54 124.90
CA PHE A 362 -48.60 -84.04 124.33
C PHE A 362 -48.47 -82.52 124.45
N LYS A 363 -49.54 -81.77 124.16
CA LYS A 363 -49.56 -80.31 124.31
C LYS A 363 -49.33 -79.89 125.77
N LYS A 364 -49.98 -80.56 126.73
CA LYS A 364 -49.73 -80.36 128.16
C LYS A 364 -48.31 -80.72 128.59
N TRP A 365 -47.75 -81.82 128.09
CA TRP A 365 -46.36 -82.19 128.38
C TRP A 365 -45.39 -81.14 127.83
N ALA A 366 -45.58 -80.69 126.59
CA ALA A 366 -44.75 -79.66 125.98
C ALA A 366 -44.86 -78.31 126.71
N GLU A 367 -46.05 -77.90 127.16
CA GLU A 367 -46.22 -76.71 128.01
C GLU A 367 -45.51 -76.86 129.37
N ASN A 368 -45.51 -78.05 129.97
CA ASN A 368 -44.85 -78.32 131.24
C ASN A 368 -43.31 -78.27 131.09
N GLU A 369 -42.75 -78.79 130.00
CA GLU A 369 -41.31 -78.65 129.75
C GLU A 369 -40.87 -77.21 129.44
N ILE A 370 -41.80 -76.36 128.98
CA ILE A 370 -41.55 -74.93 128.82
C ILE A 370 -41.64 -74.18 130.17
N GLU A 371 -42.42 -74.70 131.14
CA GLU A 371 -42.43 -74.17 132.52
C GLU A 371 -41.20 -74.60 133.34
N ASN A 372 -40.52 -75.68 132.95
CA ASN A 372 -39.21 -76.09 133.49
C ASN A 372 -38.00 -75.31 132.92
N LEU A 373 -38.25 -74.33 132.04
CA LEU A 373 -37.30 -73.39 131.43
C LEU A 373 -37.53 -71.99 131.99
#